data_AF-A0A7W0C7E6-F1
#
_entry.id   AF-A0A7W0C7E6-F1
#
_cell.length_a   1.000
_cell.length_b   1.000
_cell.length_c   1.000
_cell.angle_alpha   90.00
_cell.angle_beta   90.00
_cell.angle_gamma   90.00
#
_symmetry.space_group_name_H-M   'P 1'
#
loop_
_entity.id
_entity.type
_entity.pdbx_description
1 polymer ?
#
loop_
_entity_poly.entity_id
_entity_poly.type
_entity_poly.pdbx_seq_one_letter_code
_entity_poly.pdbx_strand_id
1 'polypeptide(L)'
;MNQRFCVDNNQVVDGTTGLVWSRDAAPSEFPLTWQESFAFLEELNTRGFEGHQDWRLPNRRELFSLIRHDRINPALPADHPFENVFPGYYWTATTCARLPDQAWYIHLGGAKVYRGMKYASYMVWPVRTHDASLPSVLRTGQRQCFDETGRVIQFGNTIQAMSVCSGRPWPEPRFKADKHIVTDLATGLNWMRQADAGRKMVSWQTAAELIAQMNQEGAMGYSDWRLPEIGELESLVDMGTHSPALAGRELFFRVRDFYWSATTSLYETRYAWALYLKDGAVGVGFKENPEFFTWPVRGGKAFQALGRRKKQAGSTYSASSD
;
A
#
# COMPACT_ATOMS: atom_id res chain seq x y z
N MET A 1 -8.71 12.32 20.68
CA MET A 1 -8.34 11.56 19.46
C MET A 1 -7.77 12.58 18.50
N ASN A 2 -6.53 12.41 18.03
CA ASN A 2 -6.01 13.29 16.97
C ASN A 2 -6.74 12.92 15.68
N GLN A 3 -7.47 13.89 15.12
CA GLN A 3 -8.15 13.76 13.83
C GLN A 3 -7.09 13.54 12.75
N ARG A 4 -7.26 12.52 11.90
CA ARG A 4 -6.29 12.20 10.83
C ARG A 4 -6.17 13.35 9.83
N PHE A 5 -7.30 13.86 9.39
CA PHE A 5 -7.37 14.92 8.37
C PHE A 5 -7.72 16.25 9.02
N CYS A 6 -6.89 17.26 8.78
CA CYS A 6 -7.17 18.64 9.14
C CYS A 6 -7.42 19.43 7.85
N VAL A 7 -8.53 20.15 7.78
CA VAL A 7 -8.83 21.03 6.65
C VAL A 7 -8.15 22.36 6.88
N ASP A 8 -7.36 22.79 5.90
CA ASP A 8 -6.77 24.12 5.83
C ASP A 8 -7.20 24.76 4.50
N ASN A 9 -8.22 25.61 4.56
CA ASN A 9 -8.89 26.18 3.38
C ASN A 9 -9.32 25.09 2.38
N ASN A 10 -8.78 25.11 1.16
CA ASN A 10 -9.03 24.14 0.09
C ASN A 10 -7.99 22.99 0.07
N GLN A 11 -7.29 22.78 1.18
CA GLN A 11 -6.30 21.71 1.35
C GLN A 11 -6.67 20.81 2.53
N VAL A 12 -6.16 19.59 2.49
CA VAL A 12 -6.35 18.60 3.55
C VAL A 12 -4.99 18.06 3.97
N VAL A 13 -4.61 18.37 5.21
CA VAL A 13 -3.39 17.86 5.83
C VAL A 13 -3.69 16.50 6.46
N ASP A 14 -3.03 15.45 5.97
CA ASP A 14 -3.07 14.13 6.57
C ASP A 14 -1.98 14.00 7.63
N GLY A 15 -2.34 14.21 8.90
CA GLY A 15 -1.44 14.16 10.05
C GLY A 15 -0.82 12.77 10.30
N THR A 16 -1.30 11.71 9.64
CA THR A 16 -0.70 10.37 9.75
C THR A 16 0.42 10.15 8.72
N THR A 17 0.34 10.80 7.56
CA THR A 17 1.30 10.64 6.47
C THR A 17 2.22 11.83 6.30
N GLY A 18 1.85 13.02 6.78
CA GLY A 18 2.55 14.27 6.49
C GLY A 18 2.32 14.75 5.05
N LEU A 19 1.32 14.20 4.35
CA LEU A 19 0.94 14.64 3.01
C LEU A 19 -0.13 15.73 3.11
N VAL A 20 -0.11 16.65 2.16
CA VAL A 20 -1.19 17.63 1.95
C VAL A 20 -1.81 17.36 0.60
N TRP A 21 -3.13 17.23 0.59
CA TRP A 21 -3.92 16.92 -0.60
C TRP A 21 -4.75 18.13 -0.98
N SER A 22 -5.01 18.33 -2.26
CA SER A 22 -6.12 19.20 -2.66
C SER A 22 -7.42 18.64 -2.07
N ARG A 23 -8.26 19.53 -1.51
CA ARG A 23 -9.55 19.15 -0.95
C ARG A 23 -10.50 18.68 -2.04
N ASP A 24 -10.50 19.38 -3.17
CA ASP A 24 -11.09 18.88 -4.41
C ASP A 24 -10.23 17.72 -4.93
N ALA A 25 -10.82 16.53 -5.02
CA ALA A 25 -10.18 15.34 -5.54
C ALA A 25 -10.20 15.27 -7.07
N ALA A 26 -10.80 16.23 -7.77
CA ALA A 26 -10.95 16.27 -9.22
C ALA A 26 -10.70 17.69 -9.80
N PRO A 27 -9.59 18.38 -9.45
CA PRO A 27 -9.37 19.77 -9.87
C PRO A 27 -9.13 19.94 -11.38
N SER A 28 -8.87 18.86 -12.12
CA SER A 28 -8.83 18.89 -13.58
C SER A 28 -10.22 18.86 -14.24
N GLU A 29 -11.28 18.64 -13.44
CA GLU A 29 -12.69 18.40 -13.81
C GLU A 29 -12.91 17.14 -14.68
N PHE A 30 -12.06 16.93 -15.67
CA PHE A 30 -12.09 15.80 -16.59
C PHE A 30 -10.86 14.91 -16.43
N PRO A 31 -10.98 13.61 -16.77
CA PRO A 31 -9.84 12.70 -16.81
C PRO A 31 -8.80 13.15 -17.83
N LEU A 32 -7.52 13.03 -17.48
CA LEU A 32 -6.39 13.38 -18.33
C LEU A 32 -5.57 12.14 -18.67
N THR A 33 -4.91 12.15 -19.83
CA THR A 33 -3.85 11.17 -20.09
C THR A 33 -2.72 11.32 -19.07
N TRP A 34 -1.90 10.28 -18.95
CA TRP A 34 -0.84 10.29 -17.96
C TRP A 34 0.17 11.42 -18.21
N GLN A 35 0.50 11.73 -19.47
CA GLN A 35 1.37 12.85 -19.82
C GLN A 35 0.69 14.22 -19.60
N GLU A 36 -0.58 14.38 -19.99
CA GLU A 36 -1.36 15.60 -19.72
C GLU A 36 -1.47 15.90 -18.23
N SER A 37 -1.49 14.88 -17.36
CA SER A 37 -1.53 15.09 -15.91
C SER A 37 -0.33 15.86 -15.39
N PHE A 38 0.87 15.64 -15.93
CA PHE A 38 2.07 16.38 -15.53
C PHE A 38 2.04 17.82 -16.07
N ALA A 39 1.62 18.01 -17.33
CA ALA A 39 1.46 19.36 -17.89
C ALA A 39 0.44 20.19 -17.09
N PHE A 40 -0.68 19.59 -16.70
CA PHE A 40 -1.68 20.21 -15.82
C PHE A 40 -1.09 20.59 -14.45
N LEU A 41 -0.30 19.72 -13.83
CA LEU A 41 0.36 20.02 -12.56
C LEU A 41 1.44 21.12 -12.69
N GLU A 42 2.16 21.18 -13.81
CA GLU A 42 3.10 22.27 -14.11
C GLU A 42 2.37 23.62 -14.21
N GLU A 43 1.20 23.64 -14.85
CA GLU A 43 0.35 24.83 -14.92
C GLU A 43 -0.18 25.22 -13.52
N LEU A 44 -0.68 24.26 -12.73
CA LEU A 44 -1.12 24.50 -11.36
C LEU A 44 -0.01 25.10 -10.49
N ASN A 45 1.22 24.61 -10.63
CA ASN A 45 2.36 25.13 -9.91
C ASN A 45 2.76 26.53 -10.39
N THR A 46 2.76 26.77 -11.70
CA THR A 46 3.09 28.08 -12.29
C THR A 46 2.16 29.18 -11.80
N ARG A 47 0.87 28.87 -11.62
CA ARG A 47 -0.13 29.83 -11.12
C ARG A 47 -0.21 29.94 -9.59
N GLY A 48 0.59 29.16 -8.85
CA GLY A 48 0.54 29.13 -7.39
C GLY A 48 -0.78 28.59 -6.84
N PHE A 49 -1.28 27.48 -7.39
CA PHE A 49 -2.55 26.86 -6.98
C PHE A 49 -2.61 26.66 -5.46
N GLU A 50 -3.66 27.21 -4.84
CA GLU A 50 -3.86 27.21 -3.38
C GLU A 50 -2.65 27.74 -2.59
N GLY A 51 -1.89 28.68 -3.18
CA GLY A 51 -0.71 29.30 -2.57
C GLY A 51 0.57 28.49 -2.68
N HIS A 52 0.58 27.39 -3.43
CA HIS A 52 1.70 26.44 -3.50
C HIS A 52 2.16 26.17 -4.95
N GLN A 53 3.43 25.78 -5.08
CA GLN A 53 4.10 25.53 -6.38
C GLN A 53 4.82 24.16 -6.41
N ASP A 54 4.49 23.29 -5.46
CA ASP A 54 5.10 21.97 -5.27
C ASP A 54 4.08 20.82 -5.38
N TRP A 55 2.93 21.07 -6.04
CA TRP A 55 1.94 20.06 -6.34
C TRP A 55 2.49 19.04 -7.34
N ARG A 56 2.16 17.77 -7.09
CA ARG A 56 2.58 16.66 -7.92
C ARG A 56 1.52 15.58 -7.94
N LEU A 57 1.69 14.64 -8.87
CA LEU A 57 0.89 13.44 -8.91
C LEU A 57 1.39 12.50 -7.78
N PRO A 58 0.51 11.86 -7.00
CA PRO A 58 0.93 10.97 -5.92
C PRO A 58 1.66 9.78 -6.50
N ASN A 59 2.71 9.32 -5.84
CA ASN A 59 3.19 7.97 -6.10
C ASN A 59 2.15 6.94 -5.63
N ARG A 60 2.25 5.70 -6.10
CA ARG A 60 1.26 4.66 -5.78
C ARG A 60 1.03 4.47 -4.29
N ARG A 61 2.08 4.50 -3.46
CA ARG A 61 1.96 4.28 -2.00
C ARG A 61 1.27 5.45 -1.30
N GLU A 62 1.47 6.67 -1.78
CA GLU A 62 0.82 7.85 -1.24
C GLU A 62 -0.68 7.82 -1.49
N LEU A 63 -1.11 7.56 -2.73
CA LEU A 63 -2.54 7.41 -3.01
C LEU A 63 -3.13 6.19 -2.29
N PHE A 64 -2.40 5.08 -2.25
CA PHE A 64 -2.83 3.88 -1.52
C PHE A 64 -2.97 4.13 -0.01
N SER A 65 -2.24 5.10 0.57
CA SER A 65 -2.34 5.44 1.99
C SER A 65 -3.70 6.04 2.39
N LEU A 66 -4.44 6.60 1.43
CA LEU A 66 -5.81 7.07 1.66
C LEU A 66 -6.82 5.91 1.68
N ILE A 67 -6.48 4.76 1.09
CA ILE A 67 -7.42 3.68 0.84
C ILE A 67 -7.84 2.95 2.11
N ARG A 68 -9.14 2.71 2.20
CA ARG A 68 -9.81 1.97 3.27
C ARG A 68 -10.56 0.78 2.67
N HIS A 69 -10.01 -0.41 2.84
CA HIS A 69 -10.60 -1.66 2.32
C HIS A 69 -11.86 -2.10 3.09
N ASP A 70 -12.18 -1.43 4.20
CA ASP A 70 -13.42 -1.52 4.96
C ASP A 70 -14.50 -0.53 4.48
N ARG A 71 -14.31 0.10 3.30
CA ARG A 71 -15.23 1.04 2.66
C ARG A 71 -15.27 0.82 1.15
N ILE A 72 -16.35 1.25 0.51
CA ILE A 72 -16.55 1.19 -0.94
C ILE A 72 -17.31 2.44 -1.39
N ASN A 73 -17.10 2.85 -2.65
CA ASN A 73 -17.83 3.95 -3.30
C ASN A 73 -17.96 5.25 -2.47
N PRO A 74 -16.84 5.90 -2.07
CA PRO A 74 -15.44 5.55 -2.32
C PRO A 74 -14.81 4.77 -1.14
N ALA A 75 -13.72 4.06 -1.42
CA ALA A 75 -12.90 3.32 -0.44
C ALA A 75 -11.96 4.26 0.34
N LEU A 76 -12.54 5.27 1.00
CA LEU A 76 -11.86 6.29 1.80
C LEU A 76 -12.41 6.28 3.25
N PRO A 77 -11.73 6.89 4.24
CA PRO A 77 -12.25 7.02 5.61
C PRO A 77 -13.61 7.73 5.61
N ALA A 78 -14.57 7.25 6.40
CA ALA A 78 -15.96 7.78 6.35
C ALA A 78 -16.08 9.26 6.72
N ASP A 79 -15.11 9.78 7.47
CA ASP A 79 -14.99 11.17 7.92
C ASP A 79 -14.01 11.99 7.06
N HIS A 80 -13.70 11.54 5.85
CA HIS A 80 -12.80 12.29 4.97
C HIS A 80 -13.41 13.66 4.57
N PRO A 81 -12.62 14.74 4.53
CA PRO A 81 -13.12 16.07 4.16
C PRO A 81 -13.04 16.36 2.65
N PHE A 82 -12.64 15.38 1.85
CA PHE A 82 -12.47 15.54 0.39
C PHE A 82 -13.79 15.74 -0.35
N GLU A 83 -13.73 16.57 -1.38
CA GLU A 83 -14.84 16.96 -2.25
C GLU A 83 -14.62 16.43 -3.67
N ASN A 84 -15.69 16.30 -4.45
CA ASN A 84 -15.66 15.83 -5.85
C ASN A 84 -14.91 14.51 -6.04
N VAL A 85 -14.98 13.61 -5.06
CA VAL A 85 -14.33 12.30 -5.13
C VAL A 85 -15.02 11.42 -6.17
N PHE A 86 -14.33 11.14 -7.27
CA PHE A 86 -14.81 10.23 -8.30
C PHE A 86 -14.58 8.77 -7.86
N PRO A 87 -15.57 7.87 -7.86
CA PRO A 87 -15.34 6.48 -7.45
C PRO A 87 -14.53 5.67 -8.49
N GLY A 88 -14.21 6.22 -9.65
CA GLY A 88 -13.43 5.52 -10.67
C GLY A 88 -11.92 5.59 -10.43
N TYR A 89 -11.19 5.88 -11.50
CA TYR A 89 -9.75 5.68 -11.59
C TYR A 89 -8.98 6.98 -11.34
N TYR A 90 -7.97 6.91 -10.49
CA TYR A 90 -7.02 7.98 -10.23
C TYR A 90 -5.61 7.58 -10.63
N TRP A 91 -4.96 8.43 -11.41
CA TRP A 91 -3.57 8.25 -11.78
C TRP A 91 -2.63 8.29 -10.58
N THR A 92 -1.54 7.54 -10.68
CA THR A 92 -0.35 7.72 -9.85
C THR A 92 0.84 8.02 -10.75
N ALA A 93 1.87 8.66 -10.20
CA ALA A 93 3.12 8.92 -10.91
C ALA A 93 3.96 7.67 -11.16
N THR A 94 3.57 6.52 -10.59
CA THR A 94 4.36 5.30 -10.63
C THR A 94 4.11 4.56 -11.95
N THR A 95 5.18 4.36 -12.73
CA THR A 95 5.15 3.54 -13.95
C THR A 95 5.17 2.05 -13.60
N CYS A 96 4.55 1.18 -14.41
CA CYS A 96 4.65 -0.26 -14.24
C CYS A 96 6.03 -0.75 -14.74
N ALA A 97 6.88 -1.25 -13.85
CA ALA A 97 8.23 -1.72 -14.22
C ALA A 97 8.22 -2.82 -15.30
N ARG A 98 7.18 -3.66 -15.32
CA ARG A 98 7.03 -4.75 -16.30
C ARG A 98 6.56 -4.28 -17.68
N LEU A 99 5.78 -3.20 -17.71
CA LEU A 99 5.14 -2.65 -18.92
C LEU A 99 5.26 -1.11 -18.85
N PRO A 100 6.41 -0.53 -19.24
CA PRO A 100 6.68 0.88 -19.00
C PRO A 100 5.78 1.87 -19.76
N ASP A 101 5.06 1.40 -20.79
CA ASP A 101 3.99 2.10 -21.50
C ASP A 101 2.68 2.20 -20.68
N GLN A 102 2.67 1.62 -19.48
CA GLN A 102 1.56 1.64 -18.53
C GLN A 102 1.97 2.28 -17.21
N ALA A 103 1.03 2.98 -16.58
CA ALA A 103 1.18 3.53 -15.24
C ALA A 103 0.13 2.95 -14.29
N TRP A 104 0.40 3.01 -12.99
CA TRP A 104 -0.52 2.55 -11.96
C TRP A 104 -1.63 3.57 -11.75
N TYR A 105 -2.86 3.08 -11.61
CA TYR A 105 -4.01 3.82 -11.11
C TYR A 105 -4.62 3.08 -9.92
N ILE A 106 -5.39 3.81 -9.11
CA ILE A 106 -6.21 3.23 -8.04
C ILE A 106 -7.68 3.50 -8.35
N HIS A 107 -8.50 2.45 -8.29
CA HIS A 107 -9.94 2.52 -8.46
C HIS A 107 -10.63 2.68 -7.10
N LEU A 108 -11.19 3.84 -6.80
CA LEU A 108 -11.71 4.14 -5.45
C LEU A 108 -13.00 3.41 -5.12
N GLY A 109 -13.81 3.00 -6.08
CA GLY A 109 -15.10 2.36 -5.82
C GLY A 109 -14.95 1.01 -5.14
N GLY A 110 -13.82 0.35 -5.40
CA GLY A 110 -13.53 -0.97 -4.86
C GLY A 110 -12.07 -1.17 -4.52
N ALA A 111 -11.28 -0.12 -4.27
CA ALA A 111 -9.88 -0.14 -3.80
C ALA A 111 -8.83 -0.89 -4.67
N LYS A 112 -9.13 -1.22 -5.93
CA LYS A 112 -8.23 -2.02 -6.76
C LYS A 112 -7.03 -1.20 -7.22
N VAL A 113 -5.84 -1.80 -7.27
CA VAL A 113 -4.61 -1.17 -7.78
C VAL A 113 -4.17 -1.93 -9.03
N TYR A 114 -4.36 -1.29 -10.19
CA TYR A 114 -4.04 -1.86 -11.49
C TYR A 114 -3.27 -0.86 -12.34
N ARG A 115 -2.81 -1.35 -13.48
CA ARG A 115 -2.10 -0.58 -14.49
C ARG A 115 -3.01 -0.33 -15.68
N GLY A 116 -2.92 0.88 -16.23
CA GLY A 116 -3.59 1.31 -17.45
C GLY A 116 -2.58 1.91 -18.42
N MET A 117 -2.93 1.92 -19.70
CA MET A 117 -2.11 2.53 -20.75
C MET A 117 -1.92 4.02 -20.48
N LYS A 118 -0.71 4.56 -20.69
CA LYS A 118 -0.44 5.99 -20.43
C LYS A 118 -1.24 6.96 -21.32
N TYR A 119 -1.74 6.48 -22.46
CA TYR A 119 -2.66 7.23 -23.33
C TYR A 119 -4.14 7.13 -22.90
N ALA A 120 -4.48 6.32 -21.90
CA ALA A 120 -5.83 6.30 -21.33
C ALA A 120 -6.03 7.52 -20.41
N SER A 121 -7.28 7.90 -20.14
CA SER A 121 -7.59 9.08 -19.34
C SER A 121 -8.14 8.69 -17.96
N TYR A 122 -7.50 9.16 -16.88
CA TYR A 122 -7.94 8.97 -15.49
C TYR A 122 -7.84 10.28 -14.70
N MET A 123 -8.47 10.34 -13.53
CA MET A 123 -8.52 11.54 -12.70
C MET A 123 -7.16 11.86 -12.08
N VAL A 124 -6.90 13.14 -11.86
CA VAL A 124 -5.67 13.66 -11.25
C VAL A 124 -6.00 14.18 -9.86
N TRP A 125 -5.35 13.65 -8.82
CA TRP A 125 -5.50 14.13 -7.46
C TRP A 125 -4.17 14.69 -6.96
N PRO A 126 -3.96 16.02 -7.00
CA PRO A 126 -2.74 16.64 -6.55
C PRO A 126 -2.41 16.36 -5.09
N VAL A 127 -1.14 16.08 -4.84
CA VAL A 127 -0.56 15.93 -3.50
C VAL A 127 0.72 16.74 -3.40
N ARG A 128 1.05 17.20 -2.20
CA ARG A 128 2.33 17.79 -1.83
C ARG A 128 2.74 17.29 -0.43
N THR A 129 3.92 17.69 0.04
CA THR A 129 4.42 17.28 1.35
C THR A 129 4.27 18.44 2.36
N HIS A 130 3.83 18.14 3.57
CA HIS A 130 3.73 19.11 4.67
C HIS A 130 5.12 19.36 5.28
N ASP A 131 5.68 20.55 5.02
CA ASP A 131 7.03 20.97 5.42
C ASP A 131 8.17 20.05 4.93
N ALA A 132 9.41 20.34 5.33
CA ALA A 132 10.59 19.51 5.06
C ALA A 132 10.58 18.17 5.83
N SER A 133 9.50 17.83 6.53
CA SER A 133 9.37 16.54 7.23
C SER A 133 9.06 15.44 6.21
N LEU A 134 9.83 14.35 6.23
CA LEU A 134 9.63 13.26 5.28
C LEU A 134 8.27 12.57 5.52
N PRO A 135 7.45 12.32 4.46
CA PRO A 135 6.20 11.61 4.62
C PRO A 135 6.42 10.25 5.28
N SER A 136 5.48 9.79 6.11
CA SER A 136 5.61 8.48 6.77
C SER A 136 5.47 7.29 5.81
N VAL A 137 4.96 7.56 4.60
CA VAL A 137 4.80 6.59 3.50
C VAL A 137 6.16 6.28 2.88
N LEU A 138 6.50 5.00 2.76
CA LEU A 138 7.75 4.57 2.15
C LEU A 138 7.81 4.88 0.65
N ARG A 139 9.00 5.18 0.13
CA ARG A 139 9.27 5.25 -1.32
C ARG A 139 8.85 3.97 -2.03
N THR A 140 8.47 4.07 -3.30
CA THR A 140 8.00 2.94 -4.12
C THR A 140 9.11 1.97 -4.54
N GLY A 141 10.37 2.41 -4.53
CA GLY A 141 11.52 1.68 -5.08
C GLY A 141 11.82 2.02 -6.55
N GLN A 142 10.90 2.71 -7.24
CA GLN A 142 11.15 3.24 -8.58
C GLN A 142 12.21 4.35 -8.55
N ARG A 143 13.09 4.39 -9.55
CA ARG A 143 14.23 5.34 -9.64
C ARG A 143 14.38 5.99 -11.01
N GLN A 144 13.46 5.73 -11.92
CA GLN A 144 13.51 6.19 -13.30
C GLN A 144 12.24 6.95 -13.64
N CYS A 145 12.41 7.94 -14.52
CA CYS A 145 11.35 8.68 -15.16
C CYS A 145 11.10 8.08 -16.54
N PHE A 146 9.87 8.23 -17.06
CA PHE A 146 9.43 7.58 -18.29
C PHE A 146 8.48 8.48 -19.07
N ASP A 147 8.56 8.46 -20.39
CA ASP A 147 7.57 9.10 -21.28
C ASP A 147 6.29 8.24 -21.44
N GLU A 148 5.35 8.71 -22.26
CA GLU A 148 4.07 8.05 -22.57
C GLU A 148 4.24 6.70 -23.29
N THR A 149 5.36 6.50 -23.98
CA THR A 149 5.69 5.25 -24.69
C THR A 149 6.46 4.25 -23.82
N GLY A 150 6.84 4.67 -22.61
CA GLY A 150 7.61 3.85 -21.68
C GLY A 150 9.13 3.91 -21.89
N ARG A 151 9.64 4.88 -22.66
CA ARG A 151 11.09 5.10 -22.74
C ARG A 151 11.56 5.84 -21.51
N VAL A 152 12.74 5.46 -21.02
CA VAL A 152 13.39 6.15 -19.90
C VAL A 152 13.77 7.57 -20.36
N ILE A 153 13.39 8.57 -19.57
CA ILE A 153 13.78 9.97 -19.77
C ILE A 153 14.73 10.42 -18.67
N GLN A 154 15.44 11.52 -18.92
CA GLN A 154 16.43 12.05 -17.98
C GLN A 154 15.78 12.34 -16.61
N PHE A 155 16.43 11.85 -15.56
CA PHE A 155 16.05 12.12 -14.16
C PHE A 155 16.45 13.55 -13.82
N GLY A 156 15.66 14.52 -14.29
CA GLY A 156 15.86 15.96 -14.05
C GLY A 156 14.99 16.49 -12.92
N ASN A 157 14.90 17.82 -12.79
CA ASN A 157 13.98 18.49 -11.88
C ASN A 157 12.55 18.53 -12.47
N THR A 158 12.03 17.39 -12.90
CA THR A 158 10.66 17.28 -13.42
C THR A 158 9.68 16.96 -12.29
N ILE A 159 8.40 17.29 -12.45
CA ILE A 159 7.34 16.90 -11.49
C ILE A 159 7.28 15.39 -11.33
N GLN A 160 7.56 14.63 -12.41
CA GLN A 160 7.68 13.18 -12.31
C GLN A 160 8.81 12.78 -11.36
N ALA A 161 10.01 13.35 -11.49
CA ALA A 161 11.14 13.00 -10.63
C ALA A 161 10.87 13.33 -9.16
N MET A 162 10.20 14.46 -8.87
CA MET A 162 9.73 14.80 -7.52
C MET A 162 8.81 13.71 -6.96
N SER A 163 7.91 13.20 -7.80
CA SER A 163 6.98 12.11 -7.43
C SER A 163 7.70 10.77 -7.24
N VAL A 164 8.68 10.43 -8.08
CA VAL A 164 9.48 9.20 -7.94
C VAL A 164 10.34 9.23 -6.67
N CYS A 165 10.89 10.39 -6.32
CA CYS A 165 11.68 10.60 -5.10
C CYS A 165 10.84 10.78 -3.82
N SER A 166 9.52 10.95 -3.94
CA SER A 166 8.66 11.25 -2.80
C SER A 166 8.49 10.06 -1.85
N GLY A 167 8.23 10.37 -0.58
CA GLY A 167 8.13 9.39 0.50
C GLY A 167 9.45 9.14 1.23
N ARG A 168 9.33 8.46 2.37
CA ARG A 168 10.44 8.08 3.25
C ARG A 168 11.32 7.02 2.57
N PRO A 169 12.65 7.25 2.48
CA PRO A 169 13.60 6.23 2.04
C PRO A 169 13.46 4.94 2.86
N TRP A 170 13.76 3.81 2.25
CA TRP A 170 13.83 2.55 2.99
C TRP A 170 14.97 2.63 4.02
N PRO A 171 14.82 2.00 5.21
CA PRO A 171 15.94 1.86 6.13
C PRO A 171 17.03 0.99 5.51
N GLU A 172 18.29 1.21 5.89
CA GLU A 172 19.43 0.42 5.44
C GLU A 172 20.13 -0.24 6.64
N PRO A 173 20.12 -1.58 6.77
CA PRO A 173 19.38 -2.52 5.91
C PRO A 173 17.85 -2.43 6.13
N ARG A 174 17.04 -2.74 5.11
CA ARG A 174 15.58 -2.81 5.27
C ARG A 174 15.14 -4.09 5.96
N PHE A 175 15.78 -5.20 5.61
CA PHE A 175 15.39 -6.52 6.09
C PHE A 175 16.52 -7.17 6.88
N LYS A 176 16.14 -7.93 7.91
CA LYS A 176 17.04 -8.81 8.65
C LYS A 176 16.48 -10.22 8.57
N ALA A 177 17.28 -11.18 8.10
CA ALA A 177 16.85 -12.57 7.98
C ALA A 177 17.55 -13.47 8.98
N ASP A 178 16.82 -14.49 9.44
CA ASP A 178 17.37 -15.67 10.10
C ASP A 178 17.07 -16.94 9.26
N LYS A 179 17.11 -18.12 9.88
CA LYS A 179 16.84 -19.40 9.18
C LYS A 179 15.42 -19.48 8.62
N HIS A 180 14.42 -18.95 9.32
CA HIS A 180 13.00 -19.15 9.01
C HIS A 180 12.20 -17.86 8.86
N ILE A 181 12.74 -16.73 9.33
CA ILE A 181 12.05 -15.43 9.42
C ILE A 181 12.83 -14.37 8.65
N VAL A 182 12.10 -13.46 8.02
CA VAL A 182 12.61 -12.18 7.53
C VAL A 182 11.86 -11.05 8.26
N THR A 183 12.57 -10.30 9.09
CA THR A 183 12.07 -9.10 9.76
C THR A 183 12.19 -7.90 8.83
N ASP A 184 11.08 -7.25 8.50
CA ASP A 184 11.05 -5.97 7.81
C ASP A 184 11.19 -4.83 8.83
N LEU A 185 12.35 -4.18 8.86
CA LEU A 185 12.66 -3.09 9.79
C LEU A 185 11.89 -1.80 9.47
N ALA A 186 11.30 -1.68 8.28
CA ALA A 186 10.44 -0.55 7.93
C ALA A 186 9.05 -0.66 8.57
N THR A 187 8.50 -1.87 8.66
CA THR A 187 7.12 -2.12 9.14
C THR A 187 7.06 -2.78 10.52
N GLY A 188 8.15 -3.41 10.96
CA GLY A 188 8.22 -4.23 12.17
C GLY A 188 7.55 -5.61 12.03
N LEU A 189 7.21 -6.01 10.80
CA LEU A 189 6.61 -7.31 10.50
C LEU A 189 7.68 -8.39 10.36
N ASN A 190 7.30 -9.63 10.70
CA ASN A 190 8.14 -10.80 10.55
C ASN A 190 7.46 -11.77 9.58
N TRP A 191 8.11 -11.99 8.45
CA TRP A 191 7.60 -12.80 7.36
C TRP A 191 8.21 -14.18 7.39
N MET A 192 7.42 -15.21 7.10
CA MET A 192 7.97 -16.55 6.86
C MET A 192 8.89 -16.50 5.64
N ARG A 193 10.12 -17.01 5.78
CA ARG A 193 11.15 -16.97 4.73
C ARG A 193 10.81 -17.85 3.53
N GLN A 194 10.12 -18.97 3.76
CA GLN A 194 9.48 -19.77 2.71
C GLN A 194 8.13 -19.12 2.38
N ALA A 195 8.01 -18.55 1.19
CA ALA A 195 6.86 -17.74 0.82
C ALA A 195 5.63 -18.57 0.38
N ASP A 196 5.72 -19.89 0.20
CA ASP A 196 4.58 -20.76 -0.19
C ASP A 196 4.23 -21.78 0.90
N ALA A 197 3.77 -21.32 2.06
CA ALA A 197 3.30 -22.22 3.11
C ALA A 197 2.22 -23.18 2.55
N GLY A 198 2.30 -24.46 2.91
CA GLY A 198 1.45 -25.52 2.34
C GLY A 198 1.84 -25.98 0.92
N ARG A 199 2.77 -25.27 0.24
CA ARG A 199 3.39 -25.64 -1.05
C ARG A 199 2.45 -25.80 -2.25
N LYS A 200 1.19 -25.42 -2.12
CA LYS A 200 0.17 -25.45 -3.17
C LYS A 200 -0.74 -24.24 -3.08
N MET A 201 -1.42 -23.91 -4.18
CA MET A 201 -2.52 -22.96 -4.14
C MET A 201 -3.70 -23.58 -3.39
N VAL A 202 -4.40 -22.76 -2.61
CA VAL A 202 -5.47 -23.19 -1.70
C VAL A 202 -6.60 -22.17 -1.72
N SER A 203 -7.80 -22.61 -1.32
CA SER A 203 -8.91 -21.68 -1.09
C SER A 203 -8.57 -20.77 0.10
N TRP A 204 -9.28 -19.65 0.22
CA TRP A 204 -9.07 -18.72 1.31
C TRP A 204 -9.32 -19.37 2.68
N GLN A 205 -10.33 -20.23 2.76
CA GLN A 205 -10.67 -20.99 3.97
C GLN A 205 -9.55 -22.00 4.34
N THR A 206 -9.04 -22.74 3.36
CA THR A 206 -7.92 -23.68 3.59
C THR A 206 -6.62 -22.96 3.96
N ALA A 207 -6.41 -21.73 3.47
CA ALA A 207 -5.29 -20.89 3.92
C ALA A 207 -5.40 -20.54 5.41
N ALA A 208 -6.61 -20.20 5.90
CA ALA A 208 -6.85 -19.93 7.31
C ALA A 208 -6.66 -21.18 8.18
N GLU A 209 -7.11 -22.34 7.71
CA GLU A 209 -6.91 -23.64 8.39
C GLU A 209 -5.43 -24.00 8.50
N LEU A 210 -4.65 -23.79 7.42
CA LEU A 210 -3.20 -23.98 7.42
C LEU A 210 -2.52 -23.11 8.48
N ILE A 211 -2.90 -21.83 8.57
CA ILE A 211 -2.38 -20.92 9.61
C ILE A 211 -2.73 -21.42 11.01
N ALA A 212 -3.97 -21.87 11.24
CA ALA A 212 -4.40 -22.41 12.52
C ALA A 212 -3.59 -23.65 12.92
N GLN A 213 -3.36 -24.57 11.97
CA GLN A 213 -2.52 -25.74 12.16
C GLN A 213 -1.06 -25.35 12.50
N MET A 214 -0.47 -24.42 11.73
CA MET A 214 0.89 -23.93 11.99
C MET A 214 1.02 -23.38 13.42
N ASN A 215 -0.01 -22.69 13.93
CA ASN A 215 0.01 -22.15 15.28
C ASN A 215 -0.14 -23.22 16.37
N GLN A 216 -0.94 -24.26 16.13
CA GLN A 216 -1.07 -25.40 17.05
C GLN A 216 0.23 -26.20 17.17
N GLU A 217 0.95 -26.35 16.06
CA GLU A 217 2.21 -27.09 15.99
C GLU A 217 3.43 -26.28 16.48
N GLY A 218 3.25 -24.99 16.76
CA GLY A 218 4.36 -24.10 17.10
C GLY A 218 5.36 -23.96 15.93
N ALA A 219 4.86 -23.88 14.69
CA ALA A 219 5.68 -23.88 13.49
C ALA A 219 6.79 -22.81 13.56
N MET A 220 8.03 -23.26 13.37
CA MET A 220 9.24 -22.43 13.49
C MET A 220 9.43 -21.77 14.87
N GLY A 221 8.85 -22.36 15.92
CA GLY A 221 8.91 -21.85 17.30
C GLY A 221 7.87 -20.78 17.64
N TYR A 222 6.87 -20.57 16.78
CA TYR A 222 5.87 -19.51 16.94
C TYR A 222 4.43 -20.03 16.82
N SER A 223 3.51 -19.35 17.50
CA SER A 223 2.08 -19.70 17.55
C SER A 223 1.17 -18.49 17.29
N ASP A 224 1.72 -17.44 16.67
CA ASP A 224 1.06 -16.16 16.36
C ASP A 224 1.13 -15.82 14.86
N TRP A 225 1.26 -16.85 14.00
CA TRP A 225 1.15 -16.71 12.55
C TRP A 225 -0.25 -16.28 12.14
N ARG A 226 -0.33 -15.48 11.09
CA ARG A 226 -1.58 -15.07 10.46
C ARG A 226 -1.42 -14.87 8.96
N LEU A 227 -2.54 -14.85 8.25
CA LEU A 227 -2.57 -14.24 6.93
C LEU A 227 -2.27 -12.73 7.07
N PRO A 228 -1.53 -12.13 6.12
CA PRO A 228 -1.24 -10.71 6.10
C PRO A 228 -2.48 -9.92 5.69
N GLU A 229 -2.63 -8.69 6.19
CA GLU A 229 -3.57 -7.74 5.58
C GLU A 229 -3.03 -7.28 4.22
N ILE A 230 -3.91 -6.85 3.31
CA ILE A 230 -3.49 -6.47 1.95
C ILE A 230 -2.48 -5.32 1.95
N GLY A 231 -2.61 -4.36 2.88
CA GLY A 231 -1.63 -3.28 3.04
C GLY A 231 -0.26 -3.76 3.53
N GLU A 232 -0.19 -4.87 4.25
CA GLU A 232 1.08 -5.46 4.68
C GLU A 232 1.78 -6.17 3.51
N LEU A 233 1.02 -6.91 2.70
CA LEU A 233 1.53 -7.47 1.44
C LEU A 233 2.00 -6.36 0.48
N GLU A 234 1.21 -5.29 0.33
CA GLU A 234 1.57 -4.13 -0.51
C GLU A 234 2.89 -3.50 -0.06
N SER A 235 3.16 -3.45 1.25
CA SER A 235 4.39 -2.88 1.78
C SER A 235 5.66 -3.61 1.30
N LEU A 236 5.57 -4.90 0.98
CA LEU A 236 6.69 -5.69 0.42
C LEU A 236 6.98 -5.37 -1.05
N VAL A 237 6.04 -4.78 -1.78
CA VAL A 237 6.16 -4.55 -3.22
C VAL A 237 7.25 -3.52 -3.49
N ASP A 238 8.26 -3.91 -4.27
CA ASP A 238 9.19 -3.00 -4.91
C ASP A 238 8.70 -2.70 -6.33
N MET A 239 8.26 -1.47 -6.56
CA MET A 239 7.70 -1.05 -7.85
C MET A 239 8.78 -0.65 -8.87
N GLY A 240 10.05 -0.73 -8.49
CA GLY A 240 11.19 -0.63 -9.40
C GLY A 240 11.59 -1.98 -10.03
N THR A 241 11.02 -3.08 -9.56
CA THR A 241 11.32 -4.44 -10.05
C THR A 241 10.05 -5.17 -10.48
N HIS A 242 10.20 -6.28 -11.18
CA HIS A 242 9.09 -7.13 -11.59
C HIS A 242 9.54 -8.59 -11.74
N SER A 243 8.59 -9.51 -11.77
CA SER A 243 8.80 -10.97 -11.90
C SER A 243 9.87 -11.55 -10.95
N PRO A 244 9.82 -11.27 -9.62
CA PRO A 244 8.73 -10.59 -8.90
C PRO A 244 9.04 -9.13 -8.52
N ALA A 245 7.98 -8.32 -8.35
CA ALA A 245 8.00 -6.99 -7.75
C ALA A 245 8.08 -7.09 -6.22
N LEU A 246 9.26 -7.43 -5.69
CA LEU A 246 9.45 -7.77 -4.27
C LEU A 246 10.76 -7.19 -3.73
N ALA A 247 10.66 -6.38 -2.67
CA ALA A 247 11.82 -5.89 -1.94
C ALA A 247 12.47 -7.02 -1.14
N GLY A 248 13.81 -7.08 -1.14
CA GLY A 248 14.57 -8.11 -0.41
C GLY A 248 14.35 -9.52 -0.95
N ARG A 249 14.08 -9.65 -2.26
CA ARG A 249 13.76 -10.91 -2.95
C ARG A 249 14.73 -12.04 -2.64
N GLU A 250 16.01 -11.74 -2.52
CA GLU A 250 17.11 -12.66 -2.23
C GLU A 250 17.00 -13.32 -0.84
N LEU A 251 16.29 -12.68 0.09
CA LEU A 251 16.09 -13.22 1.44
C LEU A 251 14.97 -14.26 1.49
N PHE A 252 14.06 -14.26 0.51
CA PHE A 252 12.93 -15.17 0.44
C PHE A 252 13.18 -16.32 -0.55
N PHE A 253 12.60 -17.49 -0.28
CA PHE A 253 12.62 -18.61 -1.22
C PHE A 253 11.23 -19.17 -1.47
N ARG A 254 11.07 -19.81 -2.64
CA ARG A 254 9.77 -20.29 -3.17
C ARG A 254 8.71 -19.18 -3.24
N VAL A 255 9.14 -17.98 -3.65
CA VAL A 255 8.25 -16.89 -4.03
C VAL A 255 7.42 -17.29 -5.24
N ARG A 256 6.13 -16.98 -5.20
CA ARG A 256 5.10 -17.30 -6.19
C ARG A 256 4.43 -16.03 -6.69
N ASP A 257 3.55 -16.19 -7.66
CA ASP A 257 2.96 -15.05 -8.36
C ASP A 257 1.75 -14.45 -7.62
N PHE A 258 1.05 -15.22 -6.79
CA PHE A 258 -0.24 -14.81 -6.21
C PHE A 258 -0.39 -15.19 -4.74
N TYR A 259 -0.80 -14.23 -3.90
CA TYR A 259 -0.90 -14.41 -2.45
C TYR A 259 -2.22 -13.92 -1.89
N TRP A 260 -2.86 -14.76 -1.06
CA TRP A 260 -4.02 -14.35 -0.27
C TRP A 260 -3.63 -13.32 0.79
N SER A 261 -4.53 -12.35 1.00
CA SER A 261 -4.57 -11.57 2.24
C SER A 261 -5.75 -11.99 3.12
N ALA A 262 -5.73 -11.57 4.39
CA ALA A 262 -6.85 -11.68 5.31
C ALA A 262 -7.99 -10.69 5.01
N THR A 263 -7.73 -9.68 4.16
CA THR A 263 -8.66 -8.58 3.91
C THR A 263 -9.79 -9.03 2.99
N THR A 264 -11.04 -8.95 3.46
CA THR A 264 -12.24 -9.26 2.66
C THR A 264 -12.63 -8.08 1.77
N SER A 265 -13.07 -8.34 0.54
CA SER A 265 -13.65 -7.30 -0.33
C SER A 265 -15.05 -6.93 0.16
N LEU A 266 -15.31 -5.67 0.45
CA LEU A 266 -16.67 -5.21 0.79
C LEU A 266 -17.55 -4.95 -0.43
N TYR A 267 -16.96 -4.89 -1.64
CA TYR A 267 -17.75 -4.82 -2.87
C TYR A 267 -18.52 -6.12 -3.10
N GLU A 268 -17.89 -7.25 -2.76
CA GLU A 268 -18.52 -8.58 -2.74
C GLU A 268 -17.75 -9.47 -1.74
N THR A 269 -18.41 -9.86 -0.65
CA THR A 269 -17.78 -10.51 0.51
C THR A 269 -17.32 -11.94 0.24
N ARG A 270 -17.79 -12.55 -0.84
CA ARG A 270 -17.27 -13.84 -1.35
C ARG A 270 -15.86 -13.73 -1.92
N TYR A 271 -15.33 -12.53 -2.13
CA TYR A 271 -13.96 -12.30 -2.56
C TYR A 271 -13.07 -11.82 -1.41
N ALA A 272 -11.79 -12.16 -1.48
CA ALA A 272 -10.74 -11.61 -0.64
C ALA A 272 -9.69 -10.90 -1.50
N TRP A 273 -9.02 -9.92 -0.91
CA TRP A 273 -7.91 -9.23 -1.55
C TRP A 273 -6.69 -10.12 -1.71
N ALA A 274 -5.98 -9.94 -2.82
CA ALA A 274 -4.80 -10.70 -3.14
C ALA A 274 -3.73 -9.84 -3.81
N LEU A 275 -2.47 -10.18 -3.56
CA LEU A 275 -1.30 -9.55 -4.18
C LEU A 275 -0.82 -10.40 -5.37
N TYR A 276 -0.56 -9.72 -6.49
CA TYR A 276 -0.02 -10.30 -7.71
C TYR A 276 1.44 -9.87 -7.86
N LEU A 277 2.41 -10.69 -7.45
CA LEU A 277 3.82 -10.33 -7.40
C LEU A 277 4.51 -10.21 -8.76
N LYS A 278 3.87 -10.63 -9.86
CA LYS A 278 4.48 -10.48 -11.19
C LYS A 278 4.80 -9.01 -11.50
N ASP A 279 3.92 -8.09 -11.12
CA ASP A 279 4.11 -6.64 -11.25
C ASP A 279 3.74 -5.85 -9.98
N GLY A 280 3.15 -6.50 -8.98
CA GLY A 280 2.75 -5.89 -7.71
C GLY A 280 1.30 -5.41 -7.68
N ALA A 281 0.43 -5.83 -8.61
CA ALA A 281 -0.97 -5.44 -8.62
C ALA A 281 -1.72 -5.93 -7.37
N VAL A 282 -2.74 -5.17 -6.96
CA VAL A 282 -3.63 -5.53 -5.85
C VAL A 282 -5.04 -5.73 -6.41
N GLY A 283 -5.48 -6.98 -6.37
CA GLY A 283 -6.76 -7.42 -6.94
C GLY A 283 -7.53 -8.30 -5.97
N VAL A 284 -8.50 -9.04 -6.48
CA VAL A 284 -9.37 -9.90 -5.67
C VAL A 284 -9.43 -11.31 -6.24
N GLY A 285 -9.56 -12.30 -5.36
CA GLY A 285 -9.79 -13.70 -5.69
C GLY A 285 -11.08 -14.22 -5.05
N PHE A 286 -11.75 -15.17 -5.70
CA PHE A 286 -12.96 -15.80 -5.16
C PHE A 286 -12.57 -16.79 -4.06
N LYS A 287 -13.13 -16.65 -2.86
CA LYS A 287 -12.63 -17.35 -1.65
C LYS A 287 -12.68 -18.87 -1.75
N GLU A 288 -13.63 -19.42 -2.51
CA GLU A 288 -13.80 -20.87 -2.68
C GLU A 288 -12.76 -21.48 -3.64
N ASN A 289 -12.20 -20.68 -4.55
CA ASN A 289 -11.29 -21.18 -5.56
C ASN A 289 -9.86 -21.35 -5.00
N PRO A 290 -9.17 -22.46 -5.31
CA PRO A 290 -7.80 -22.70 -4.88
C PRO A 290 -6.77 -22.02 -5.79
N GLU A 291 -6.77 -20.68 -5.81
CA GLU A 291 -6.03 -19.88 -6.81
C GLU A 291 -4.79 -19.15 -6.26
N PHE A 292 -4.61 -19.08 -4.95
CA PHE A 292 -3.54 -18.27 -4.35
C PHE A 292 -2.76 -19.05 -3.28
N PHE A 293 -1.51 -18.63 -3.06
CA PHE A 293 -0.63 -19.19 -2.03
C PHE A 293 -0.82 -18.47 -0.68
N THR A 294 -0.41 -19.15 0.40
CA THR A 294 -0.40 -18.60 1.76
C THR A 294 1.01 -18.14 2.10
N TRP A 295 1.17 -16.86 2.44
CA TRP A 295 2.43 -16.31 2.95
C TRP A 295 2.25 -15.80 4.38
N PRO A 296 2.60 -16.61 5.39
CA PRO A 296 2.39 -16.26 6.79
C PRO A 296 3.24 -15.05 7.21
N VAL A 297 2.62 -14.18 8.01
CA VAL A 297 3.26 -13.06 8.68
C VAL A 297 2.93 -13.09 10.17
N ARG A 298 3.78 -12.46 10.99
CA ARG A 298 3.54 -12.25 12.42
C ARG A 298 4.04 -10.88 12.88
N GLY A 299 3.54 -10.42 14.03
CA GLY A 299 3.87 -9.10 14.59
C GLY A 299 3.11 -7.93 13.94
N GLY A 300 3.64 -6.71 14.12
CA GLY A 300 3.04 -5.44 13.68
C GLY A 300 2.45 -4.59 14.82
N LYS A 301 2.29 -3.27 14.60
CA LYS A 301 1.83 -2.29 15.61
C LYS A 301 0.46 -2.64 16.22
N ALA A 302 -0.41 -3.34 15.50
CA ALA A 302 -1.69 -3.81 16.02
C ALA A 302 -1.56 -4.90 17.10
N PHE A 303 -0.47 -5.67 17.11
CA PHE A 303 -0.30 -6.81 18.02
C PHE A 303 0.32 -6.43 19.37
N GLN A 304 1.14 -5.36 19.42
CA GLN A 304 1.72 -4.89 20.69
C GLN A 304 0.67 -4.31 21.65
N ALA A 305 -0.45 -3.79 21.13
CA ALA A 305 -1.57 -3.32 21.95
C ALA A 305 -2.36 -4.47 22.61
N LEU A 306 -2.45 -5.64 21.96
CA LEU A 306 -3.10 -6.84 22.49
C LEU A 306 -2.18 -7.61 23.46
N GLY A 307 -0.87 -7.63 23.21
CA GLY A 307 0.12 -8.26 24.09
C GLY A 307 0.30 -7.54 25.44
N ARG A 308 0.06 -6.22 25.50
CA ARG A 308 0.08 -5.46 26.77
C ARG A 308 -1.16 -5.70 27.63
N ARG A 309 -2.32 -6.02 27.03
CA ARG A 309 -3.55 -6.30 27.80
C ARG A 309 -3.54 -7.65 28.52
N LYS A 310 -2.79 -8.65 28.03
CA LYS A 310 -2.67 -9.97 28.70
C LYS A 310 -1.65 -10.02 29.85
N LYS A 311 -0.79 -9.00 30.03
CA LYS A 311 0.20 -8.96 31.12
C LYS A 311 -0.24 -8.22 32.39
N GLN A 312 -1.46 -7.67 32.43
CA GLN A 312 -1.98 -6.92 33.59
C GLN A 312 -3.11 -7.62 34.37
N ALA A 313 -3.50 -8.85 33.98
CA ALA A 313 -4.48 -9.63 34.72
C ALA A 313 -3.83 -10.90 35.30
N GLY A 314 -3.14 -10.75 36.44
CA GLY A 314 -2.61 -11.91 37.17
C GLY A 314 -1.61 -11.56 38.29
N SER A 315 -2.10 -11.12 39.45
CA SER A 315 -1.80 -11.67 40.80
C SER A 315 -2.53 -10.81 41.85
N THR A 316 -3.56 -11.33 42.51
CA THR A 316 -3.59 -12.08 43.79
C THR A 316 -4.18 -11.24 44.92
N TYR A 317 -5.33 -11.72 45.40
CA TYR A 317 -5.91 -11.49 46.71
C TYR A 317 -4.86 -11.59 47.83
N SER A 318 -4.98 -10.75 48.85
CA SER A 318 -4.68 -11.14 50.23
C SER A 318 -5.79 -10.63 51.14
N ALA A 319 -6.42 -11.57 51.83
CA ALA A 319 -7.30 -11.33 52.97
C ALA A 319 -6.43 -11.02 54.20
N SER A 320 -6.91 -10.13 55.06
CA SER A 320 -6.46 -10.05 56.45
C SER A 320 -7.69 -9.95 57.34
N SER A 321 -7.95 -11.05 58.03
CA SER A 321 -8.68 -11.11 59.28
C SER A 321 -7.63 -11.25 60.37
N ASP A 322 -7.45 -10.20 61.15
CA ASP A 322 -7.31 -10.14 62.62
C ASP A 322 -7.08 -8.68 63.02
#